data_AF-A0A1H8IVG1-F1
#
_entry.id   AF-A0A1H8IVG1-F1
#
_cell.length_a   1.000
_cell.length_b   1.000
_cell.length_c   1.000
_cell.angle_alpha   90.00
_cell.angle_beta   90.00
_cell.angle_gamma   90.00
#
_symmetry.space_group_name_H-M   'P 1'
#
loop_
_entity.id
_entity.type
_entity.pdbx_description
1 polymer ?
#
loop_
_entity_poly.entity_id
_entity_poly.type
_entity_poly.pdbx_seq_one_letter_code
_entity_poly.pdbx_strand_id
1 'polypeptide(L)'
;MSAISGTRRALKELVDGTIRVQIDIDPRFKTQFHQMFPNIDMPVAIAPLVSDFERQEEEKPKGGPLCRLAGIWCKDEDFQEWLYMAYNDGVPVDEEEAADWIRVTCGVASRSELDHNEAAAVKFQERIRAPYMEWMKTRK
;
A
#
# COMPACT_ATOMS: atom_id res chain seq x y z
N MET A 1 2.33 0.41 -19.31
CA MET A 1 1.01 0.17 -19.95
C MET A 1 0.05 -0.32 -18.88
N SER A 2 -0.78 0.58 -18.34
CA SER A 2 -1.90 0.22 -17.47
C SER A 2 -3.11 -0.08 -18.35
N ALA A 3 -3.80 -1.18 -18.06
CA ALA A 3 -5.06 -1.57 -18.67
C ALA A 3 -5.97 -1.99 -17.52
N ILE A 4 -7.28 -1.81 -17.69
CA ILE A 4 -8.26 -2.16 -16.66
C ILE A 4 -9.04 -3.36 -17.16
N SER A 5 -9.14 -4.39 -16.30
CA SER A 5 -9.97 -5.56 -16.59
C SER A 5 -11.44 -5.22 -16.38
N GLY A 6 -12.28 -5.70 -17.29
CA GLY A 6 -13.73 -5.53 -17.22
C GLY A 6 -14.44 -6.70 -17.89
N THR A 7 -15.70 -6.91 -17.52
CA THR A 7 -16.52 -7.98 -18.09
C THR A 7 -17.44 -7.41 -19.16
N ARG A 8 -17.34 -7.91 -20.41
CA ARG A 8 -18.28 -7.56 -21.47
C ARG A 8 -19.64 -8.20 -21.20
N ARG A 9 -20.68 -7.38 -20.93
CA ARG A 9 -22.03 -7.85 -20.60
C ARG A 9 -23.01 -7.83 -21.76
N ALA A 10 -23.04 -6.73 -22.49
CA ALA A 10 -24.03 -6.52 -23.55
C ALA A 10 -23.37 -5.91 -24.79
N LEU A 11 -23.97 -6.21 -25.93
CA LEU A 11 -23.62 -5.65 -27.22
C LEU A 11 -24.92 -5.29 -27.94
N LYS A 12 -24.98 -4.08 -28.49
CA LYS A 12 -26.09 -3.61 -29.32
C LYS A 12 -25.55 -2.89 -30.54
N GLU A 13 -25.97 -3.31 -31.72
CA GLU A 13 -25.71 -2.59 -32.97
C GLU A 13 -26.68 -1.41 -33.12
N LEU A 14 -26.17 -0.27 -33.58
CA LEU A 14 -26.91 0.96 -33.81
C LEU A 14 -27.23 1.11 -35.31
N VAL A 15 -28.10 2.08 -35.63
CA VAL A 15 -28.59 2.29 -37.01
C VAL A 15 -27.47 2.69 -37.97
N ASP A 16 -26.44 3.36 -37.47
CA ASP A 16 -25.26 3.78 -38.23
C ASP A 16 -24.20 2.66 -38.38
N GLY A 17 -24.50 1.44 -37.93
CA GLY A 17 -23.59 0.30 -37.96
C GLY A 17 -22.54 0.29 -36.85
N THR A 18 -22.55 1.28 -35.95
CA THR A 18 -21.67 1.26 -34.77
C THR A 18 -22.20 0.31 -33.70
N ILE A 19 -21.31 -0.24 -32.88
CA ILE A 19 -21.69 -1.10 -31.75
C ILE A 19 -21.53 -0.37 -30.42
N ARG A 20 -22.57 -0.44 -29.59
CA ARG A 20 -22.48 -0.08 -28.18
C ARG A 20 -22.18 -1.33 -27.37
N VAL A 21 -21.05 -1.33 -26.67
CA VAL A 21 -20.66 -2.38 -25.74
C VAL A 21 -20.86 -1.90 -24.30
N GLN A 22 -21.44 -2.75 -23.46
CA GLN A 22 -21.49 -2.53 -22.01
C GLN A 22 -20.41 -3.39 -21.36
N ILE A 23 -19.49 -2.72 -20.65
CA ILE A 23 -18.40 -3.35 -19.91
C ILE A 23 -18.60 -3.01 -18.43
N ASP A 24 -18.76 -4.03 -17.59
CA ASP A 24 -18.78 -3.85 -16.16
C ASP A 24 -17.34 -3.82 -15.64
N ILE A 25 -17.01 -2.77 -14.89
CA ILE A 25 -15.72 -2.65 -14.19
C ILE A 25 -15.92 -3.13 -12.75
N ASP A 26 -15.06 -4.03 -12.29
CA ASP A 26 -15.09 -4.48 -10.90
C ASP A 26 -14.90 -3.29 -9.96
N PRO A 27 -15.66 -3.18 -8.84
CA PRO A 27 -15.50 -2.12 -7.87
C PRO A 27 -14.06 -1.85 -7.42
N ARG A 28 -13.19 -2.87 -7.36
CA ARG A 28 -11.77 -2.72 -6.99
C ARG A 28 -10.99 -1.82 -7.95
N PHE A 29 -11.39 -1.77 -9.23
CA PHE A 29 -10.74 -0.94 -10.25
C PHE A 29 -11.41 0.42 -10.48
N LYS A 30 -12.46 0.76 -9.71
CA LYS A 30 -13.26 1.98 -9.93
C LYS A 30 -12.42 3.26 -9.89
N THR A 31 -11.58 3.43 -8.87
CA THR A 31 -10.74 4.62 -8.72
C THR A 31 -9.75 4.75 -9.88
N GLN A 32 -9.10 3.64 -10.23
CA GLN A 32 -8.16 3.58 -11.35
C GLN A 32 -8.85 3.90 -12.68
N PHE A 33 -10.09 3.43 -12.88
CA PHE A 33 -10.89 3.73 -14.06
C PHE A 33 -11.17 5.22 -14.21
N HIS A 34 -11.62 5.88 -13.15
CA HIS A 34 -11.86 7.32 -13.18
C HIS A 34 -10.58 8.13 -13.44
N GLN A 35 -9.43 7.66 -12.95
CA GLN A 35 -8.13 8.30 -13.19
C GLN A 35 -7.65 8.12 -14.64
N MET A 36 -7.84 6.92 -15.21
CA MET A 36 -7.40 6.60 -16.57
C MET A 36 -8.33 7.14 -17.66
N PHE A 37 -9.63 7.20 -17.39
CA PHE A 37 -10.66 7.63 -18.35
C PHE A 37 -11.47 8.81 -17.78
N PRO A 38 -10.85 9.99 -17.58
CA PRO A 38 -11.49 11.11 -16.91
C PRO A 38 -12.58 11.80 -17.74
N ASN A 39 -12.57 11.63 -19.07
CA ASN A 39 -13.45 12.33 -19.99
C ASN A 39 -14.35 11.36 -20.77
N ILE A 40 -15.58 11.78 -21.02
CA ILE A 40 -16.47 11.12 -21.98
C ILE A 40 -15.91 11.34 -23.40
N ASP A 41 -16.20 10.40 -24.30
CA ASP A 41 -15.74 10.40 -25.71
C ASP A 41 -14.21 10.34 -25.91
N MET A 42 -13.46 9.96 -24.86
CA MET A 42 -12.04 9.65 -24.97
C MET A 42 -11.84 8.37 -25.84
N PRO A 43 -10.92 8.38 -26.82
CA PRO A 43 -10.57 7.18 -27.57
C PRO A 43 -10.00 6.08 -26.67
N VAL A 44 -10.46 4.84 -26.89
CA VAL A 44 -10.03 3.66 -26.12
C VAL A 44 -9.66 2.51 -27.06
N ALA A 45 -8.70 1.68 -26.64
CA ALA A 45 -8.41 0.40 -27.29
C ALA A 45 -8.99 -0.74 -26.44
N ILE A 46 -9.59 -1.73 -27.08
CA ILE A 46 -10.12 -2.93 -26.42
C ILE A 46 -9.36 -4.14 -26.96
N ALA A 47 -8.79 -4.94 -26.07
CA ALA A 47 -8.14 -6.20 -26.39
C ALA A 47 -8.80 -7.34 -25.58
N PRO A 48 -8.99 -8.54 -26.17
CA PRO A 48 -9.49 -9.68 -25.42
C PRO A 48 -8.50 -10.04 -24.31
N LEU A 49 -9.00 -10.23 -23.10
CA LEU A 49 -8.19 -10.75 -22.01
C LEU A 49 -7.98 -12.24 -22.23
N VAL A 50 -6.73 -12.67 -22.34
CA VAL A 50 -6.37 -14.10 -22.27
C VAL A 50 -6.31 -14.45 -20.78
N SER A 51 -6.90 -15.59 -20.39
CA SER A 51 -7.36 -15.98 -19.04
C SER A 51 -6.40 -15.79 -17.86
N ASP A 52 -5.14 -15.50 -18.11
CA ASP A 52 -4.09 -15.43 -17.08
C ASP A 52 -3.60 -13.99 -16.84
N PHE A 53 -4.21 -12.99 -17.50
CA PHE A 53 -3.79 -11.59 -17.42
C PHE A 53 -4.67 -10.73 -16.49
N GLU A 54 -5.47 -11.35 -15.62
CA GLU A 54 -5.95 -10.63 -14.45
C GLU A 54 -4.74 -10.25 -13.61
N ARG A 55 -4.20 -9.05 -13.86
CA ARG A 55 -3.18 -8.43 -13.02
C ARG A 55 -3.87 -8.23 -11.68
N GLN A 56 -3.75 -9.22 -10.80
CA GLN A 56 -4.11 -9.09 -9.39
C GLN A 56 -3.27 -7.93 -8.89
N GLU A 57 -3.87 -6.75 -8.77
CA GLU A 57 -3.38 -5.79 -7.78
C GLU A 57 -3.53 -6.55 -6.47
N GLU A 58 -2.41 -7.08 -5.96
CA GLU A 58 -2.35 -7.70 -4.64
C GLU A 58 -3.10 -6.76 -3.69
N GLU A 59 -4.22 -7.23 -3.15
CA GLU A 59 -4.97 -6.44 -2.18
C GLU A 59 -3.99 -6.06 -1.07
N LYS A 60 -3.60 -4.78 -1.02
CA LYS A 60 -2.64 -4.31 -0.01
C LYS A 60 -3.16 -4.78 1.34
N PRO A 61 -2.43 -5.65 2.05
CA PRO A 61 -2.96 -6.29 3.23
C PRO A 61 -3.39 -5.23 4.23
N LYS A 62 -4.60 -5.35 4.78
CA LYS A 62 -5.05 -4.45 5.84
C LYS A 62 -4.11 -4.63 7.04
N GLY A 63 -3.55 -3.54 7.54
CA GLY A 63 -2.61 -3.57 8.67
C GLY A 63 -3.27 -4.14 9.93
N GLY A 64 -2.56 -5.05 10.59
CA GLY A 64 -2.94 -5.68 11.85
C GLY A 64 -2.37 -4.93 13.07
N PRO A 65 -2.21 -5.62 14.22
CA PRO A 65 -1.73 -5.03 15.46
C PRO A 65 -0.33 -4.39 15.36
N LEU A 66 0.61 -4.98 14.62
CA LEU A 66 1.97 -4.45 14.49
C LEU A 66 2.01 -3.19 13.64
N CYS A 67 1.26 -3.15 12.54
CA CYS A 67 1.08 -1.94 11.75
C CYS A 67 0.54 -0.78 12.60
N ARG A 68 -0.46 -1.05 13.46
CA ARG A 68 -1.04 -0.04 14.35
C ARG A 68 -0.04 0.43 15.40
N LEU A 69 0.65 -0.50 16.04
CA LEU A 69 1.68 -0.19 17.03
C LEU A 69 2.80 0.66 16.43
N ALA A 70 3.31 0.27 15.26
CA ALA A 70 4.29 1.05 14.52
C ALA A 70 3.77 2.47 14.23
N GLY A 71 2.50 2.60 13.83
CA GLY A 71 1.86 3.90 13.62
C GLY A 71 1.78 4.77 14.87
N ILE A 72 1.49 4.18 16.03
CA ILE A 72 1.47 4.89 17.32
C ILE A 72 2.87 5.35 17.70
N TRP A 73 3.86 4.46 17.62
CA TRP A 73 5.25 4.78 17.98
C TRP A 73 5.89 5.82 17.10
N CYS A 74 5.56 5.88 15.79
CA CYS A 74 6.09 6.96 14.94
C CYS A 74 5.69 8.35 15.45
N LYS A 75 4.57 8.47 16.18
CA LYS A 75 4.06 9.73 16.75
C LYS A 75 4.51 9.97 18.18
N ASP A 76 5.17 8.99 18.79
CA ASP A 76 5.54 9.01 20.19
C ASP A 76 6.90 9.71 20.34
N GLU A 77 6.93 10.77 21.15
CA GLU A 77 8.12 11.59 21.36
C GLU A 77 9.27 10.78 21.99
N ASP A 78 8.95 9.83 22.89
CA ASP A 78 9.97 8.97 23.51
C ASP A 78 10.59 8.04 22.45
N PHE A 79 9.79 7.51 21.53
CA PHE A 79 10.28 6.68 20.44
C PHE A 79 11.13 7.47 19.43
N GLN A 80 10.70 8.69 19.08
CA GLN A 80 11.48 9.60 18.23
C GLN A 80 12.82 9.96 18.87
N GLU A 81 12.83 10.26 20.18
CA GLU A 81 14.06 10.53 20.93
C GLU A 81 14.96 9.30 21.00
N TRP A 82 14.40 8.10 21.22
CA TRP A 82 15.19 6.88 21.20
C TRP A 82 15.86 6.65 19.85
N LEU A 83 15.14 6.83 18.73
CA LEU A 83 15.72 6.74 17.39
C LEU A 83 16.80 7.80 17.18
N TYR A 84 16.56 9.02 17.63
CA TYR A 84 17.54 10.12 17.61
C TYR A 84 18.81 9.75 18.41
N MET A 85 18.69 9.11 19.57
CA MET A 85 19.87 8.71 20.34
C MET A 85 20.59 7.50 19.74
N ALA A 86 19.83 6.55 19.19
CA ALA A 86 20.37 5.27 18.76
C ALA A 86 21.17 5.34 17.44
N TYR A 87 20.91 6.33 16.58
CA TYR A 87 21.42 6.30 15.20
C TYR A 87 22.00 7.61 14.65
N ASN A 88 22.05 8.70 15.41
CA ASN A 88 22.03 10.00 14.75
C ASN A 88 23.36 10.72 14.50
N ASP A 89 23.39 11.30 13.30
CA ASP A 89 24.26 12.34 12.73
C ASP A 89 23.80 13.78 13.10
N GLY A 90 22.97 13.96 14.13
CA GLY A 90 22.53 15.27 14.66
C GLY A 90 21.20 15.84 14.14
N VAL A 91 20.39 15.10 13.38
CA VAL A 91 19.07 15.55 12.86
C VAL A 91 17.90 15.01 13.71
N PRO A 92 16.92 15.84 14.12
CA PRO A 92 15.69 15.38 14.78
C PRO A 92 14.92 14.35 13.95
N VAL A 93 14.25 13.41 14.60
CA VAL A 93 13.43 12.37 13.94
C VAL A 93 11.96 12.75 14.08
N ASP A 94 11.24 12.92 12.97
CA ASP A 94 9.80 13.14 12.95
C ASP A 94 9.00 11.83 12.68
N GLU A 95 7.67 11.94 12.52
CA GLU A 95 6.80 10.78 12.27
C GLU A 95 7.13 10.04 10.97
N GLU A 96 7.44 10.78 9.90
CA GLU A 96 7.74 10.23 8.59
C GLU A 96 9.11 9.54 8.60
N GLU A 97 10.12 10.16 9.21
CA GLU A 97 11.44 9.55 9.36
C GLU A 97 11.39 8.30 10.24
N ALA A 98 10.63 8.31 11.34
CA ALA A 98 10.41 7.11 12.15
C ALA A 98 9.72 5.99 11.34
N ALA A 99 8.75 6.35 10.50
CA ALA A 99 8.05 5.40 9.65
C ALA A 99 8.93 4.82 8.53
N ASP A 100 9.79 5.64 7.91
CA ASP A 100 10.80 5.19 6.95
C ASP A 100 11.82 4.27 7.62
N TRP A 101 12.29 4.63 8.80
CA TRP A 101 13.25 3.82 9.55
C TRP A 101 12.68 2.43 9.88
N ILE A 102 11.43 2.35 10.32
CA ILE A 102 10.75 1.07 10.57
C ILE A 102 10.67 0.25 9.27
N ARG A 103 10.30 0.88 8.15
CA ARG A 103 10.19 0.21 6.83
C ARG A 103 11.53 -0.36 6.37
N VAL A 104 12.60 0.43 6.44
CA VAL A 104 13.96 0.02 6.08
C VAL A 104 14.45 -1.11 6.98
N THR A 105 14.29 -0.96 8.29
CA THR A 105 14.74 -1.95 9.27
C THR A 105 14.01 -3.29 9.12
N CYS A 106 12.72 -3.26 8.85
CA CYS A 106 11.91 -4.47 8.67
C CYS A 106 12.00 -5.03 7.23
N GLY A 107 12.45 -4.23 6.26
CA GLY A 107 12.54 -4.61 4.85
C GLY A 107 11.18 -4.70 4.17
N VAL A 108 10.29 -3.74 4.44
CA VAL A 108 8.92 -3.69 3.88
C VAL A 108 8.68 -2.35 3.18
N ALA A 109 7.85 -2.33 2.14
CA ALA A 109 7.47 -1.09 1.46
C ALA A 109 6.39 -0.32 2.24
N SER A 110 5.54 -1.04 2.97
CA SER A 110 4.47 -0.50 3.82
C SER A 110 4.49 -1.11 5.22
N ARG A 111 4.23 -0.29 6.24
CA ARG A 111 4.02 -0.76 7.63
C ARG A 111 2.86 -1.76 7.74
N SER A 112 1.92 -1.74 6.80
CA SER A 112 0.81 -2.70 6.75
C SER A 112 1.28 -4.13 6.50
N GLU A 113 2.47 -4.33 5.91
CA GLU A 113 3.04 -5.66 5.65
C GLU A 113 3.59 -6.33 6.92
N LEU A 114 3.82 -5.57 8.01
CA LEU A 114 4.40 -6.11 9.25
C LEU A 114 3.61 -7.29 9.82
N ASP A 115 2.29 -7.30 9.64
CA ASP A 115 1.42 -8.36 10.16
C ASP A 115 1.27 -9.55 9.20
N HIS A 116 1.71 -9.42 7.95
CA HIS A 116 1.53 -10.42 6.90
C HIS A 116 2.85 -10.99 6.38
N ASN A 117 3.97 -10.47 6.88
CA ASN A 117 5.32 -10.94 6.59
C ASN A 117 5.99 -11.35 7.91
N GLU A 118 6.07 -12.65 8.16
CA GLU A 118 6.66 -13.20 9.39
C GLU A 118 8.09 -12.71 9.63
N ALA A 119 8.90 -12.61 8.57
CA ALA A 119 10.27 -12.13 8.68
C ALA A 119 10.32 -10.65 9.08
N ALA A 120 9.41 -9.82 8.55
CA ALA A 120 9.28 -8.42 8.95
C ALA A 120 8.79 -8.29 10.39
N ALA A 121 7.83 -9.13 10.82
CA ALA A 121 7.34 -9.17 12.19
C ALA A 121 8.47 -9.51 13.18
N VAL A 122 9.29 -10.53 12.89
CA VAL A 122 10.45 -10.91 13.71
C VAL A 122 11.43 -9.76 13.80
N LYS A 123 11.79 -9.12 12.69
CA LYS A 123 12.68 -7.95 12.69
C LYS A 123 12.10 -6.80 13.51
N PHE A 124 10.81 -6.50 13.37
CA PHE A 124 10.16 -5.46 14.17
C PHE A 124 10.27 -5.76 15.67
N GLN A 125 10.04 -7.01 16.07
CA GLN A 125 10.12 -7.42 17.47
C GLN A 125 11.56 -7.33 18.01
N GLU A 126 12.52 -7.91 17.29
CA GLU A 126 13.91 -8.07 17.75
C GLU A 126 14.74 -6.80 17.60
N ARG A 127 14.58 -6.06 16.51
CA ARG A 127 15.43 -4.91 16.16
C ARG A 127 14.86 -3.58 16.61
N ILE A 128 13.54 -3.52 16.88
CA ILE A 128 12.86 -2.26 17.20
C ILE A 128 12.25 -2.36 18.59
N ARG A 129 11.29 -3.27 18.79
CA ARG A 129 10.51 -3.34 20.02
C ARG A 129 11.35 -3.71 21.24
N ALA A 130 12.16 -4.76 21.18
CA ALA A 130 12.97 -5.18 22.32
C ALA A 130 13.99 -4.11 22.75
N PRO A 131 14.80 -3.52 21.83
CA PRO A 131 15.73 -2.45 22.17
C PRO A 131 15.05 -1.19 22.71
N TYR A 132 13.94 -0.77 22.10
CA TYR A 132 13.19 0.40 22.58
C TYR A 132 12.63 0.17 24.00
N MET A 133 12.06 -1.01 24.27
CA MET A 133 11.57 -1.36 25.60
C MET A 133 12.68 -1.46 26.65
N GLU A 134 13.88 -1.85 26.26
CA GLU A 134 15.04 -1.86 27.15
C GLU A 134 15.50 -0.45 27.49
N TRP A 135 15.60 0.43 26.48
CA TRP A 135 15.88 1.85 26.68
C TRP A 135 14.83 2.55 27.56
N MET A 136 13.54 2.26 27.36
CA MET A 136 12.45 2.80 28.19
C MET A 136 12.57 2.42 29.67
N LYS A 137 13.20 1.29 30.01
CA LYS A 137 13.47 0.93 31.41
C LYS A 137 14.57 1.79 32.03
N THR A 138 15.54 2.24 31.24
CA THR A 138 16.65 3.09 31.69
C THR A 138 16.26 4.56 31.85
N ARG A 139 15.10 4.97 31.28
CA ARG A 139 14.54 6.32 31.35
C ARG A 139 13.80 6.61 32.68
N LYS A 140 13.60 5.60 33.55
CA LYS A 140 13.01 5.74 34.89
C LYS A 140 14.06 6.03 35.95
#